data_AF-A0A660TEG6-F1
#
_entry.id   AF-A0A660TEG6-F1
#
_cell.length_a   1.000
_cell.length_b   1.000
_cell.length_c   1.000
_cell.angle_alpha   90.00
_cell.angle_beta   90.00
_cell.angle_gamma   90.00
#
_symmetry.space_group_name_H-M   'P 1'
#
loop_
_entity.id
_entity.type
_entity.pdbx_description
1 polymer ?
#
loop_
_entity_poly.entity_id
_entity_poly.type
_entity_poly.pdbx_seq_one_letter_code
_entity_poly.pdbx_strand_id
1 'polypeptide(L)'
;MKTTVIKQISTLEADKRIKKLISRSHELATEHKRDLYVDNPEFLVYHWSGEAAAFSPNTGELSADTEKRINLGDHNARVDIGGEFPFINEMPSKKNGLKYTPGNWAEDYAFFLDHSPPEVLPNEKIVGEFHWMLEEARFFQYPESQRDLGRKARELGAGGISFTHTAPDLSIGLSLGWSGLLKKIRNRKNSFIEYGNKKSAEYLAASETVALSIMRYIEKHAEKADILAVNETDPELRANYEFVAETTRAIVSDPPSTLAEAVQWIQFFTTVERINGHGNGYGRLDQLLYPFYKKDSEEEKINREEARNLVAELYLKYGGNYWSFGGKDRNQKDASNEMSWICLEAYDITGGYNHLGLMWHPDIDKDFFNYGCDVVARHNCGTPTLVNYDILRNSQLKSGVDEEDAWNVSYSGCQWYCVV
;
A
#
# COMPACT_ATOMS: atom_id res chain seq x y z
N MET A 1 -3.71 -13.99 47.84
CA MET A 1 -3.39 -14.27 46.42
C MET A 1 -4.70 -14.34 45.65
N LYS A 2 -5.05 -13.29 44.89
CA LYS A 2 -6.17 -13.37 43.96
C LYS A 2 -5.63 -14.04 42.71
N THR A 3 -6.08 -15.26 42.45
CA THR A 3 -5.77 -16.01 41.24
C THR A 3 -6.42 -15.28 40.07
N THR A 4 -5.64 -14.53 39.31
CA THR A 4 -6.07 -13.99 38.02
C THR A 4 -6.35 -15.19 37.13
N VAL A 5 -7.62 -15.48 36.89
CA VAL A 5 -8.04 -16.40 35.85
C VAL A 5 -7.60 -15.74 34.55
N ILE A 6 -6.48 -16.19 33.98
CA ILE A 6 -6.13 -15.90 32.59
C ILE A 6 -7.27 -16.53 31.80
N LYS A 7 -8.20 -15.69 31.33
CA LYS A 7 -9.23 -16.11 30.38
C LYS A 7 -8.43 -16.72 29.23
N GLN A 8 -8.58 -18.02 29.01
CA GLN A 8 -7.98 -18.70 27.88
C GLN A 8 -8.66 -18.08 26.65
N ILE A 9 -8.02 -17.07 26.06
CA ILE A 9 -8.50 -16.43 24.84
C ILE A 9 -8.47 -17.54 23.79
N SER A 10 -9.64 -17.99 23.35
CA SER A 10 -9.76 -18.95 22.27
C SER A 10 -8.96 -18.42 21.08
N THR A 11 -7.99 -19.18 20.61
CA THR A 11 -7.26 -18.85 19.38
C THR A 11 -8.29 -18.72 18.26
N LEU A 12 -8.43 -17.52 17.71
CA LEU A 12 -9.26 -17.29 16.55
C LEU A 12 -8.75 -18.18 15.41
N GLU A 13 -9.66 -18.81 14.69
CA GLU A 13 -9.30 -19.62 13.53
C GLU A 13 -9.73 -18.93 12.24
N ALA A 14 -8.84 -18.94 11.25
CA ALA A 14 -9.18 -18.57 9.88
C ALA A 14 -10.23 -19.54 9.30
N ASP A 15 -11.16 -18.98 8.52
CA ASP A 15 -12.11 -19.77 7.76
C ASP A 15 -11.40 -20.59 6.64
N LYS A 16 -12.16 -21.45 5.96
CA LYS A 16 -11.61 -22.30 4.88
C LYS A 16 -11.01 -21.48 3.72
N ARG A 17 -11.58 -20.32 3.39
CA ARG A 17 -11.15 -19.47 2.28
C ARG A 17 -9.84 -18.78 2.63
N ILE A 18 -9.75 -18.17 3.81
CA ILE A 18 -8.55 -17.50 4.32
C ILE A 18 -7.43 -18.53 4.53
N LYS A 19 -7.71 -19.75 5.01
CA LYS A 19 -6.70 -20.82 5.10
C LYS A 19 -6.07 -21.14 3.73
N LYS A 20 -6.84 -21.13 2.63
CA LYS A 20 -6.29 -21.31 1.27
C LYS A 20 -5.41 -20.12 0.85
N LEU A 21 -5.81 -18.89 1.18
CA LEU A 21 -5.02 -17.70 0.87
C LEU A 21 -3.72 -17.63 1.68
N ILE A 22 -3.75 -18.03 2.96
CA ILE A 22 -2.55 -18.21 3.81
C ILE A 22 -1.62 -19.25 3.17
N SER A 23 -2.16 -20.39 2.73
CA SER A 23 -1.37 -21.43 2.05
C SER A 23 -0.68 -20.90 0.79
N ARG A 24 -1.39 -20.14 -0.06
CA ARG A 24 -0.80 -19.49 -1.24
C ARG A 24 0.29 -18.51 -0.84
N SER A 25 0.03 -17.65 0.15
CA SER A 25 1.04 -16.69 0.63
C SER A 25 2.30 -17.40 1.15
N HIS A 26 2.13 -18.54 1.80
CA HIS A 26 3.24 -19.37 2.28
C HIS A 26 4.00 -20.01 1.11
N GLU A 27 3.30 -20.60 0.15
CA GLU A 27 3.88 -21.19 -1.08
C GLU A 27 4.75 -20.16 -1.82
N LEU A 28 4.21 -18.96 -2.08
CA LEU A 28 4.95 -17.88 -2.72
C LEU A 28 6.20 -17.46 -1.95
N ALA A 29 6.17 -17.47 -0.62
CA ALA A 29 7.34 -17.17 0.20
C ALA A 29 8.37 -18.31 0.14
N THR A 30 7.93 -19.56 0.28
CA THR A 30 8.83 -20.73 0.25
C THR A 30 9.43 -21.01 -1.12
N GLU A 31 8.78 -20.58 -2.19
CA GLU A 31 9.26 -20.66 -3.58
C GLU A 31 10.03 -19.41 -4.00
N HIS A 32 10.29 -18.50 -3.08
CA HIS A 32 11.03 -17.26 -3.33
C HIS A 32 10.40 -16.34 -4.39
N LYS A 33 9.08 -16.46 -4.59
CA LYS A 33 8.27 -15.66 -5.51
C LYS A 33 7.93 -14.28 -4.95
N ARG A 34 8.05 -14.11 -3.63
CA ARG A 34 7.85 -12.84 -2.93
C ARG A 34 9.15 -12.26 -2.39
N ASP A 35 10.28 -12.89 -2.66
CA ASP A 35 11.56 -12.36 -2.23
C ASP A 35 12.10 -11.36 -3.22
N LEU A 36 12.43 -10.18 -2.71
CA LEU A 36 13.35 -9.28 -3.39
C LEU A 36 14.73 -9.51 -2.74
N TYR A 37 15.34 -10.69 -2.98
CA TYR A 37 16.59 -11.11 -2.33
C TYR A 37 17.84 -10.45 -2.84
N VAL A 38 18.74 -10.19 -1.87
CA VAL A 38 20.13 -9.79 -2.10
C VAL A 38 20.97 -9.70 -0.84
N ASP A 39 22.27 -10.04 -0.96
CA ASP A 39 23.13 -10.49 0.13
C ASP A 39 24.08 -9.43 0.75
N ASN A 40 24.12 -9.45 2.10
CA ASN A 40 25.22 -9.12 3.03
C ASN A 40 25.48 -7.65 3.48
N PRO A 41 26.23 -7.38 4.57
CA PRO A 41 25.77 -7.23 5.96
C PRO A 41 26.03 -5.82 6.54
N GLU A 42 26.41 -4.84 5.73
CA GLU A 42 26.73 -3.48 6.17
C GLU A 42 25.77 -2.46 5.49
N PHE A 43 24.55 -2.37 6.03
CA PHE A 43 23.62 -1.22 5.96
C PHE A 43 22.71 -0.96 4.72
N LEU A 44 21.39 -1.06 5.01
CA LEU A 44 20.17 -0.29 4.64
C LEU A 44 19.80 0.07 3.18
N VAL A 45 18.80 -0.66 2.68
CA VAL A 45 17.54 -0.34 1.92
C VAL A 45 17.53 0.73 0.78
N TYR A 46 18.51 1.63 0.67
CA TYR A 46 18.49 2.74 -0.29
C TYR A 46 19.88 2.99 -0.87
N HIS A 47 20.17 2.49 -2.08
CA HIS A 47 21.46 2.78 -2.72
C HIS A 47 21.35 3.23 -4.18
N TRP A 48 21.87 4.43 -4.40
CA TRP A 48 22.44 4.89 -5.67
C TRP A 48 23.92 4.50 -5.63
N SER A 49 24.39 3.53 -6.43
CA SER A 49 25.82 3.25 -6.50
C SER A 49 26.52 4.40 -7.23
N GLY A 50 27.75 4.76 -6.84
CA GLY A 50 28.50 5.85 -7.50
C GLY A 50 28.73 5.66 -9.01
N GLU A 51 28.45 4.45 -9.52
CA GLU A 51 28.54 4.06 -10.93
C GLU A 51 27.19 3.99 -11.66
N ALA A 52 26.05 3.94 -10.95
CA ALA A 52 24.74 3.83 -11.57
C ALA A 52 24.17 5.21 -11.96
N ALA A 53 23.57 5.29 -13.16
CA ALA A 53 22.97 6.51 -13.67
C ALA A 53 21.62 6.87 -13.00
N ALA A 54 21.05 5.95 -12.22
CA ALA A 54 19.78 6.04 -11.50
C ALA A 54 19.79 5.09 -10.28
N PHE A 55 18.64 4.90 -9.62
CA PHE A 55 18.39 3.65 -8.89
C PHE A 55 18.70 2.49 -9.85
N SER A 56 19.56 1.56 -9.47
CA SER A 56 19.82 0.39 -10.30
C SER A 56 18.61 -0.54 -10.17
N PRO A 57 17.76 -0.73 -11.20
CA PRO A 57 16.72 -1.74 -11.13
C PRO A 57 17.36 -3.13 -10.98
N ASN A 58 16.61 -4.07 -10.41
CA ASN A 58 17.07 -5.45 -10.21
C ASN A 58 17.40 -6.15 -11.54
N THR A 59 16.65 -5.81 -12.59
CA THR A 59 16.73 -6.36 -13.96
C THR A 59 16.64 -5.24 -15.01
N GLY A 60 16.82 -5.56 -16.29
CA GLY A 60 16.69 -4.61 -17.41
C GLY A 60 17.96 -3.81 -17.73
N GLU A 61 17.92 -3.06 -18.83
CA GLU A 61 19.08 -2.38 -19.46
C GLU A 61 19.74 -1.28 -18.60
N LEU A 62 19.04 -0.79 -17.57
CA LEU A 62 19.53 0.25 -16.66
C LEU A 62 20.16 -0.31 -15.37
N SER A 63 20.14 -1.64 -15.22
CA SER A 63 20.75 -2.31 -14.08
C SER A 63 22.29 -2.27 -14.15
N ALA A 64 22.98 -2.10 -13.01
CA ALA A 64 24.45 -2.11 -12.95
C ALA A 64 25.02 -3.50 -13.34
N ASP A 65 26.32 -3.77 -13.43
CA ASP A 65 26.77 -5.18 -13.62
C ASP A 65 26.40 -6.05 -12.41
N THR A 66 26.00 -7.31 -12.62
CA THR A 66 25.57 -8.21 -11.52
C THR A 66 26.64 -8.35 -10.42
N GLU A 67 27.92 -8.34 -10.79
CA GLU A 67 29.06 -8.39 -9.85
C GLU A 67 29.28 -7.07 -9.08
N LYS A 68 28.66 -5.97 -9.53
CA LYS A 68 28.71 -4.63 -8.93
C LYS A 68 27.38 -4.19 -8.31
N ARG A 69 26.32 -4.97 -8.53
CA ARG A 69 24.99 -4.75 -7.97
C ARG A 69 24.98 -5.23 -6.53
N ILE A 70 24.68 -4.30 -5.63
CA ILE A 70 24.11 -4.62 -4.33
C ILE A 70 22.63 -4.39 -4.55
N ASN A 71 21.85 -5.45 -4.74
CA ASN A 71 20.41 -5.25 -4.65
C ASN A 71 20.11 -5.07 -3.13
N LEU A 72 19.06 -4.35 -2.78
CA LEU A 72 18.38 -4.45 -1.48
C LEU A 72 16.90 -4.44 -1.83
N GLY A 73 16.15 -5.46 -1.45
CA GLY A 73 14.76 -5.57 -1.86
C GLY A 73 13.79 -5.55 -0.69
N ASP A 74 12.64 -4.93 -0.91
CA ASP A 74 11.48 -5.03 -0.01
C ASP A 74 10.82 -6.40 -0.22
N HIS A 75 11.13 -7.34 0.66
CA HIS A 75 10.47 -8.64 0.66
C HIS A 75 8.95 -8.44 0.72
N ASN A 76 8.22 -9.22 -0.08
CA ASN A 76 6.76 -9.27 -0.11
C ASN A 76 6.09 -8.03 -0.76
N ALA A 77 6.80 -7.27 -1.59
CA ALA A 77 6.25 -6.12 -2.31
C ALA A 77 5.62 -6.43 -3.68
N ARG A 78 5.94 -7.59 -4.29
CA ARG A 78 5.39 -8.05 -5.58
C ARG A 78 5.40 -9.59 -5.67
N VAL A 79 4.79 -10.14 -6.71
CA VAL A 79 4.93 -11.57 -7.05
C VAL A 79 5.78 -11.71 -8.31
N ASP A 80 6.95 -12.34 -8.18
CA ASP A 80 7.84 -12.63 -9.30
C ASP A 80 7.33 -13.82 -10.11
N ILE A 81 7.02 -13.57 -11.38
CA ILE A 81 6.62 -14.60 -12.35
C ILE A 81 7.75 -14.96 -13.32
N GLY A 82 8.93 -14.37 -13.13
CA GLY A 82 10.08 -14.51 -14.00
C GLY A 82 9.98 -13.65 -15.26
N GLY A 83 11.15 -13.22 -15.76
CA GLY A 83 11.26 -12.47 -17.01
C GLY A 83 11.00 -10.97 -16.88
N GLU A 84 11.30 -10.25 -17.96
CA GLU A 84 11.10 -8.81 -18.06
C GLU A 84 9.64 -8.47 -18.41
N PHE A 85 9.26 -7.21 -18.20
CA PHE A 85 7.96 -6.70 -18.64
C PHE A 85 7.80 -6.92 -20.16
N PRO A 86 6.78 -7.65 -20.64
CA PRO A 86 6.71 -8.10 -22.05
C PRO A 86 6.73 -6.97 -23.08
N PHE A 87 6.27 -5.77 -22.68
CA PHE A 87 6.18 -4.60 -23.56
C PHE A 87 7.31 -3.58 -23.30
N ILE A 88 8.41 -3.99 -22.68
CA ILE A 88 9.54 -3.11 -22.33
C ILE A 88 10.07 -2.31 -23.51
N ASN A 89 10.21 -2.92 -24.70
CA ASN A 89 10.70 -2.27 -25.92
C ASN A 89 9.67 -1.30 -26.55
N GLU A 90 8.45 -1.31 -26.03
CA GLU A 90 7.34 -0.49 -26.51
C GLU A 90 7.03 0.69 -25.61
N MET A 91 7.72 0.78 -24.46
CA MET A 91 7.60 1.90 -23.54
C MET A 91 7.77 3.25 -24.25
N PRO A 92 6.85 4.21 -24.06
CA PRO A 92 6.90 5.52 -24.72
C PRO A 92 8.24 6.24 -24.61
N SER A 93 8.87 6.23 -23.43
CA SER A 93 10.21 6.79 -23.20
C SER A 93 11.31 6.14 -24.04
N LYS A 94 11.20 4.84 -24.35
CA LYS A 94 12.16 4.13 -25.22
C LYS A 94 11.92 4.43 -26.69
N LYS A 95 10.65 4.41 -27.14
CA LYS A 95 10.30 4.65 -28.55
C LYS A 95 10.42 6.12 -28.96
N ASN A 96 9.99 7.04 -28.10
CA ASN A 96 9.84 8.46 -28.42
C ASN A 96 10.94 9.34 -27.79
N GLY A 97 11.80 8.76 -26.97
CA GLY A 97 12.86 9.42 -26.22
C GLY A 97 12.40 9.97 -24.85
N LEU A 98 13.30 9.91 -23.87
CA LEU A 98 13.11 10.44 -22.52
C LEU A 98 13.02 11.97 -22.53
N LYS A 99 11.98 12.49 -21.86
CA LYS A 99 11.86 13.92 -21.54
C LYS A 99 11.64 14.08 -20.04
N TYR A 100 12.30 15.08 -19.46
CA TYR A 100 12.15 15.42 -18.03
C TYR A 100 10.88 16.23 -17.77
N THR A 101 9.72 15.72 -18.18
CA THR A 101 8.42 16.37 -18.01
C THR A 101 7.42 15.44 -17.31
N PRO A 102 6.44 15.99 -16.56
CA PRO A 102 5.37 15.19 -15.98
C PRO A 102 4.62 14.37 -17.03
N GLY A 103 4.38 14.93 -18.21
CA GLY A 103 3.66 14.27 -19.31
C GLY A 103 4.37 13.01 -19.81
N ASN A 104 5.70 13.04 -19.99
CA ASN A 104 6.44 11.85 -20.43
C ASN A 104 6.42 10.74 -19.37
N TRP A 105 6.48 11.10 -18.08
CA TRP A 105 6.32 10.13 -17.00
C TRP A 105 4.90 9.53 -16.99
N ALA A 106 3.87 10.36 -17.14
CA ALA A 106 2.48 9.88 -17.17
C ALA A 106 2.16 9.01 -18.39
N GLU A 107 2.76 9.27 -19.55
CA GLU A 107 2.65 8.39 -20.73
C GLU A 107 3.24 7.01 -20.47
N ASP A 108 4.45 6.92 -19.91
CA ASP A 108 5.05 5.64 -19.54
C ASP A 108 4.21 4.89 -18.51
N TYR A 109 3.76 5.59 -17.47
CA TYR A 109 2.95 5.00 -16.40
C TYR A 109 1.62 4.47 -16.92
N ALA A 110 0.92 5.26 -17.76
CA ALA A 110 -0.32 4.84 -18.36
C ALA A 110 -0.13 3.62 -19.28
N PHE A 111 0.90 3.65 -20.13
CA PHE A 111 1.25 2.50 -20.98
C PHE A 111 1.54 1.25 -20.15
N PHE A 112 2.33 1.38 -19.08
CA PHE A 112 2.68 0.28 -18.20
C PHE A 112 1.44 -0.33 -17.53
N LEU A 113 0.56 0.49 -16.95
CA LEU A 113 -0.67 0.01 -16.33
C LEU A 113 -1.61 -0.61 -17.36
N ASP A 114 -1.78 -0.01 -18.54
CA ASP A 114 -2.66 -0.53 -19.59
C ASP A 114 -2.23 -1.94 -20.03
N HIS A 115 -0.93 -2.23 -20.06
CA HIS A 115 -0.35 -3.51 -20.48
C HIS A 115 0.00 -4.47 -19.31
N SER A 116 -0.16 -4.05 -18.05
CA SER A 116 -0.01 -4.94 -16.90
C SER A 116 -1.18 -5.93 -16.80
N PRO A 117 -0.99 -7.19 -16.36
CA PRO A 117 -2.10 -8.14 -16.28
C PRO A 117 -3.07 -7.75 -15.15
N PRO A 118 -4.40 -7.97 -15.33
CA PRO A 118 -5.35 -7.81 -14.24
C PRO A 118 -5.46 -9.11 -13.42
N GLU A 119 -4.65 -9.28 -12.38
CA GLU A 119 -4.68 -10.54 -11.63
C GLU A 119 -5.93 -10.69 -10.75
N VAL A 120 -6.63 -11.81 -10.96
CA VAL A 120 -7.82 -12.24 -10.22
C VAL A 120 -7.66 -13.73 -10.01
N LEU A 121 -7.42 -14.15 -8.77
CA LEU A 121 -7.03 -15.53 -8.45
C LEU A 121 -8.14 -16.25 -7.66
N PRO A 122 -8.15 -17.60 -7.67
CA PRO A 122 -9.16 -18.35 -6.93
C PRO A 122 -9.16 -18.02 -5.42
N ASN A 123 -10.37 -17.94 -4.84
CA ASN A 123 -10.64 -17.65 -3.42
C ASN A 123 -10.45 -16.19 -2.98
N GLU A 124 -10.00 -15.32 -3.88
CA GLU A 124 -9.85 -13.89 -3.59
C GLU A 124 -11.18 -13.15 -3.63
N LYS A 125 -11.36 -12.22 -2.70
CA LYS A 125 -12.42 -11.20 -2.70
C LYS A 125 -11.86 -9.78 -2.82
N ILE A 126 -10.59 -9.61 -2.47
CA ILE A 126 -9.81 -8.39 -2.67
C ILE A 126 -8.77 -8.69 -3.76
N VAL A 127 -8.66 -7.88 -4.80
CA VAL A 127 -7.73 -8.10 -5.94
C VAL A 127 -6.77 -6.93 -6.13
N GLY A 128 -5.78 -7.11 -7.00
CA GLY A 128 -4.68 -6.17 -7.20
C GLY A 128 -3.36 -6.80 -6.81
N GLU A 129 -2.80 -7.58 -7.74
CA GLU A 129 -1.44 -8.13 -7.65
C GLU A 129 -0.62 -7.58 -8.84
N PHE A 130 0.69 -7.37 -8.66
CA PHE A 130 1.58 -6.86 -9.71
C PHE A 130 2.92 -7.60 -9.70
N HIS A 131 3.59 -7.60 -10.85
CA HIS A 131 4.77 -8.43 -11.11
C HIS A 131 6.03 -7.63 -11.48
N TRP A 132 5.87 -6.43 -12.02
CA TRP A 132 6.98 -5.57 -12.44
C TRP A 132 6.84 -4.19 -11.81
N MET A 133 7.98 -3.55 -11.56
CA MET A 133 8.01 -2.16 -11.14
C MET A 133 8.23 -1.26 -12.36
N LEU A 134 7.69 -0.04 -12.33
CA LEU A 134 7.75 0.88 -13.48
C LEU A 134 9.20 1.16 -13.90
N GLU A 135 10.11 1.31 -12.93
CA GLU A 135 11.52 1.59 -13.15
C GLU A 135 12.27 0.46 -13.88
N GLU A 136 11.76 -0.77 -13.86
CA GLU A 136 12.35 -1.89 -14.59
C GLU A 136 12.03 -1.81 -16.09
N ALA A 137 10.89 -1.23 -16.45
CA ALA A 137 10.43 -1.12 -17.83
C ALA A 137 10.76 0.23 -18.47
N ARG A 138 10.54 1.31 -17.72
CA ARG A 138 10.70 2.69 -18.19
C ARG A 138 12.17 3.01 -18.46
N PHE A 139 12.44 3.71 -19.57
CA PHE A 139 13.75 4.33 -19.72
C PHE A 139 13.83 5.59 -18.87
N PHE A 140 14.65 5.55 -17.82
CA PHE A 140 14.85 6.65 -16.90
C PHE A 140 16.33 6.88 -16.61
N GLN A 141 16.74 8.13 -16.59
CA GLN A 141 18.07 8.55 -16.20
C GLN A 141 17.92 9.84 -15.40
N TYR A 142 18.60 10.02 -14.27
CA TYR A 142 18.58 11.34 -13.63
C TYR A 142 19.35 12.37 -14.47
N PRO A 143 18.91 13.64 -14.51
CA PRO A 143 19.70 14.71 -15.11
C PRO A 143 21.11 14.74 -14.53
N GLU A 144 22.12 15.02 -15.36
CA GLU A 144 23.53 15.03 -14.93
C GLU A 144 23.77 15.92 -13.70
N SER A 145 23.14 17.10 -13.67
CA SER A 145 23.19 18.02 -12.53
C SER A 145 22.70 17.41 -11.22
N GLN A 146 21.69 16.55 -11.25
CA GLN A 146 21.18 15.85 -10.06
C GLN A 146 22.16 14.77 -9.60
N ARG A 147 22.79 14.07 -10.54
CA ARG A 147 23.83 13.07 -10.24
C ARG A 147 25.06 13.72 -9.60
N ASP A 148 25.50 14.85 -10.14
CA ASP A 148 26.60 15.65 -9.60
C ASP A 148 26.30 16.15 -8.18
N LEU A 149 25.09 16.68 -7.97
CA LEU A 149 24.65 17.12 -6.65
C LEU A 149 24.64 15.95 -5.66
N GLY A 150 24.13 14.79 -6.07
CA GLY A 150 24.11 13.58 -5.24
C GLY A 150 25.51 13.04 -4.90
N ARG A 151 26.50 13.23 -5.79
CA ARG A 151 27.92 12.94 -5.48
C ARG A 151 28.48 13.92 -4.45
N LYS A 152 28.28 15.22 -4.69
CA LYS A 152 28.75 16.28 -3.79
C LYS A 152 28.14 16.18 -2.39
N ALA A 153 26.84 15.86 -2.28
CA ALA A 153 26.17 15.65 -1.00
C ALA A 153 26.86 14.53 -0.20
N ARG A 154 27.25 13.43 -0.85
CA ARG A 154 27.96 12.32 -0.22
C ARG A 154 29.38 12.68 0.22
N GLU A 155 30.13 13.42 -0.60
CA GLU A 155 31.45 13.93 -0.20
C GLU A 155 31.37 14.79 1.06
N LEU A 156 30.24 15.47 1.28
CA LEU A 156 29.96 16.26 2.48
C LEU A 156 29.39 15.44 3.65
N GLY A 157 29.30 14.12 3.53
CA GLY A 157 28.71 13.24 4.55
C GLY A 157 27.17 13.27 4.60
N ALA A 158 26.51 13.96 3.68
CA ALA A 158 25.05 14.03 3.55
C ALA A 158 24.51 12.95 2.58
N GLY A 159 25.04 11.73 2.67
CA GLY A 159 24.53 10.55 1.95
C GLY A 159 23.30 9.92 2.64
N GLY A 160 22.71 8.89 2.03
CA GLY A 160 21.63 8.09 2.66
C GLY A 160 20.22 8.67 2.51
N ILE A 161 19.94 9.38 1.41
CA ILE A 161 18.59 9.88 1.12
C ILE A 161 17.68 8.75 0.59
N SER A 162 16.61 8.46 1.33
CA SER A 162 15.47 7.71 0.83
C SER A 162 14.61 8.64 -0.01
N PHE A 163 14.39 8.30 -1.28
CA PHE A 163 13.44 9.01 -2.15
C PHE A 163 12.04 8.37 -2.12
N THR A 164 11.87 7.31 -1.33
CA THR A 164 10.72 6.41 -1.39
C THR A 164 10.33 5.97 0.02
N HIS A 165 9.73 6.93 0.74
CA HIS A 165 9.03 6.70 2.01
C HIS A 165 7.96 7.78 2.16
N THR A 166 6.77 7.52 1.62
CA THR A 166 5.64 8.44 1.70
C THR A 166 4.49 7.80 2.48
N ALA A 167 3.69 8.67 3.10
CA ALA A 167 2.44 8.29 3.72
C ALA A 167 1.34 9.20 3.14
N PRO A 168 0.59 8.73 2.14
CA PRO A 168 -0.48 9.51 1.55
C PRO A 168 -1.68 9.56 2.50
N ASP A 169 -2.38 10.69 2.49
CA ASP A 169 -3.68 10.82 3.14
C ASP A 169 -4.75 10.05 2.34
N LEU A 170 -4.95 8.79 2.72
CA LEU A 170 -5.94 7.92 2.10
C LEU A 170 -7.37 8.42 2.33
N SER A 171 -7.63 9.29 3.31
CA SER A 171 -8.97 9.84 3.55
C SER A 171 -9.47 10.66 2.37
N ILE A 172 -8.57 11.33 1.64
CA ILE A 172 -8.91 12.08 0.42
C ILE A 172 -9.44 11.12 -0.65
N GLY A 173 -8.75 10.00 -0.83
CA GLY A 173 -9.10 8.99 -1.83
C GLY A 173 -10.39 8.23 -1.48
N LEU A 174 -10.53 7.83 -0.22
CA LEU A 174 -11.75 7.19 0.29
C LEU A 174 -12.97 8.11 0.22
N SER A 175 -12.80 9.41 0.42
CA SER A 175 -13.91 10.38 0.34
C SER A 175 -14.31 10.74 -1.09
N LEU A 176 -13.36 10.79 -2.02
CA LEU A 176 -13.59 11.27 -3.39
C LEU A 176 -13.73 10.15 -4.41
N GLY A 177 -13.19 8.96 -4.15
CA GLY A 177 -12.96 7.94 -5.17
C GLY A 177 -12.05 8.42 -6.30
N TRP A 178 -11.81 7.55 -7.29
CA TRP A 178 -11.02 7.92 -8.47
C TRP A 178 -11.72 8.97 -9.33
N SER A 179 -13.06 8.90 -9.44
CA SER A 179 -13.85 9.85 -10.21
C SER A 179 -13.87 11.26 -9.59
N GLY A 180 -13.99 11.38 -8.26
CA GLY A 180 -13.92 12.66 -7.56
C GLY A 180 -12.51 13.26 -7.59
N LEU A 181 -11.46 12.43 -7.49
CA LEU A 181 -10.08 12.85 -7.71
C LEU A 181 -9.90 13.40 -9.13
N LEU A 182 -10.36 12.68 -10.14
CA LEU A 182 -10.30 13.11 -11.54
C LEU A 182 -11.05 14.44 -11.77
N LYS A 183 -12.24 14.59 -11.19
CA LYS A 183 -13.01 15.85 -11.24
C LYS A 183 -12.24 17.00 -10.58
N LYS A 184 -11.63 16.77 -9.41
CA LYS A 184 -10.80 17.76 -8.71
C LYS A 184 -9.59 18.17 -9.54
N ILE A 185 -8.89 17.21 -10.15
CA ILE A 185 -7.75 17.44 -11.05
C ILE A 185 -8.18 18.31 -12.24
N ARG A 186 -9.25 17.93 -12.96
CA ARG A 186 -9.76 18.67 -14.12
C ARG A 186 -10.13 20.10 -13.78
N ASN A 187 -10.85 20.31 -12.67
CA ASN A 187 -11.26 21.63 -12.22
C ASN A 187 -10.02 22.51 -11.93
N ARG A 188 -9.05 22.00 -11.18
CA ARG A 188 -7.82 22.75 -10.87
C ARG A 188 -6.96 23.00 -12.10
N LYS A 189 -6.88 22.03 -13.02
CA LYS A 189 -6.18 22.18 -14.29
C LYS A 189 -6.75 23.36 -15.08
N ASN A 190 -8.07 23.43 -15.23
CA ASN A 190 -8.74 24.52 -15.96
C ASN A 190 -8.49 25.87 -15.29
N SER A 191 -8.57 25.98 -13.96
CA SER A 191 -8.23 27.22 -13.25
C SER A 191 -6.78 27.67 -13.51
N PHE A 192 -5.81 26.74 -13.49
CA PHE A 192 -4.42 27.12 -13.77
C PHE A 192 -4.16 27.51 -15.23
N ILE A 193 -4.93 26.97 -16.18
CA ILE A 193 -4.94 27.44 -17.57
C ILE A 193 -5.42 28.89 -17.63
N GLU A 194 -6.53 29.21 -16.97
CA GLU A 194 -7.09 30.58 -16.92
C GLU A 194 -6.12 31.58 -16.27
N TYR A 195 -5.39 31.15 -15.23
CA TYR A 195 -4.36 31.98 -14.58
C TYR A 195 -3.07 32.11 -15.39
N GLY A 196 -2.94 31.44 -16.54
CA GLY A 196 -1.72 31.40 -17.34
C GLY A 196 -0.56 30.62 -16.69
N ASN A 197 -0.83 29.85 -15.64
CA ASN A 197 0.17 29.01 -14.97
C ASN A 197 0.33 27.68 -15.71
N LYS A 198 1.12 27.71 -16.79
CA LYS A 198 1.39 26.55 -17.65
C LYS A 198 1.99 25.37 -16.89
N LYS A 199 2.94 25.61 -15.98
CA LYS A 199 3.61 24.54 -15.22
C LYS A 199 2.63 23.71 -14.41
N SER A 200 1.74 24.35 -13.65
CA SER A 200 0.74 23.65 -12.85
C SER A 200 -0.32 22.98 -13.72
N ALA A 201 -0.70 23.59 -14.84
CA ALA A 201 -1.62 22.98 -15.80
C ALA A 201 -1.04 21.72 -16.46
N GLU A 202 0.23 21.75 -16.86
CA GLU A 202 0.95 20.60 -17.43
C GLU A 202 1.08 19.45 -16.42
N TYR A 203 1.42 19.76 -15.16
CA TYR A 203 1.45 18.76 -14.10
C TYR A 203 0.08 18.09 -13.89
N LEU A 204 -0.99 18.88 -13.81
CA LEU A 204 -2.34 18.33 -13.63
C LEU A 204 -2.88 17.62 -14.88
N ALA A 205 -2.42 17.98 -16.08
CA ALA A 205 -2.71 17.21 -17.29
C ALA A 205 -2.08 15.82 -17.22
N ALA A 206 -0.84 15.72 -16.73
CA ALA A 206 -0.19 14.44 -16.47
C ALA A 206 -0.92 13.65 -15.36
N SER A 207 -1.32 14.30 -14.27
CA SER A 207 -2.11 13.66 -13.20
C SER A 207 -3.46 13.14 -13.70
N GLU A 208 -4.11 13.84 -14.64
CA GLU A 208 -5.34 13.35 -15.27
C GLU A 208 -5.10 12.07 -16.07
N THR A 209 -4.03 12.00 -16.87
CA THR A 209 -3.64 10.78 -17.60
C THR A 209 -3.44 9.60 -16.65
N VAL A 210 -2.77 9.84 -15.52
CA VAL A 210 -2.51 8.84 -14.47
C VAL A 210 -3.80 8.35 -13.82
N ALA A 211 -4.68 9.27 -13.41
CA ALA A 211 -5.96 8.91 -12.81
C ALA A 211 -6.81 8.07 -13.78
N LEU A 212 -6.85 8.45 -15.06
CA LEU A 212 -7.56 7.70 -16.10
C LEU A 212 -6.95 6.31 -16.35
N SER A 213 -5.63 6.16 -16.33
CA SER A 213 -5.01 4.83 -16.48
C SER A 213 -5.26 3.92 -15.28
N ILE A 214 -5.28 4.48 -14.06
CA ILE A 214 -5.65 3.71 -12.86
C ILE A 214 -7.10 3.23 -12.97
N MET A 215 -8.03 4.10 -13.36
CA MET A 215 -9.44 3.71 -13.56
C MET A 215 -9.59 2.59 -14.61
N ARG A 216 -8.86 2.67 -15.74
CA ARG A 216 -8.83 1.57 -16.73
C ARG A 216 -8.22 0.29 -16.16
N TYR A 217 -7.14 0.41 -15.38
CA TYR A 217 -6.50 -0.72 -14.74
C TYR A 217 -7.44 -1.46 -13.80
N ILE A 218 -8.24 -0.72 -13.02
CA ILE A 218 -9.26 -1.28 -12.13
C ILE A 218 -10.41 -1.92 -12.94
N GLU A 219 -10.94 -1.24 -13.96
CA GLU A 219 -12.05 -1.79 -14.77
C GLU A 219 -11.70 -3.14 -15.40
N LYS A 220 -10.48 -3.29 -15.94
CA LYS A 220 -10.09 -4.60 -16.54
C LYS A 220 -9.94 -5.74 -15.51
N HIS A 221 -9.79 -5.44 -14.21
CA HIS A 221 -9.90 -6.47 -13.17
C HIS A 221 -11.35 -6.92 -12.99
N ALA A 222 -12.29 -5.98 -12.99
CA ALA A 222 -13.71 -6.30 -12.96
C ALA A 222 -14.13 -7.13 -14.19
N GLU A 223 -13.66 -6.76 -15.38
CA GLU A 223 -13.90 -7.52 -16.62
C GLU A 223 -13.31 -8.94 -16.57
N LYS A 224 -12.08 -9.11 -16.08
CA LYS A 224 -11.49 -10.45 -15.90
C LYS A 224 -12.28 -11.28 -14.88
N ALA A 225 -12.73 -10.67 -13.78
CA ALA A 225 -13.57 -11.34 -12.79
C ALA A 225 -14.92 -11.80 -13.38
N ASP A 226 -15.59 -10.99 -14.20
CA ASP A 226 -16.80 -11.40 -14.91
C ASP A 226 -16.55 -12.62 -15.82
N ILE A 227 -15.46 -12.60 -16.60
CA ILE A 227 -15.10 -13.71 -17.48
C ILE A 227 -14.84 -14.98 -16.67
N LEU A 228 -14.14 -14.88 -15.54
CA LEU A 228 -13.89 -16.01 -14.65
C LEU A 228 -15.19 -16.53 -14.03
N ALA A 229 -16.09 -15.66 -13.59
CA ALA A 229 -17.39 -16.03 -13.02
C ALA A 229 -18.26 -16.83 -14.00
N VAL A 230 -18.35 -16.40 -15.27
CA VAL A 230 -19.14 -17.09 -16.31
C VAL A 230 -18.61 -18.50 -16.59
N ASN A 231 -17.29 -18.69 -16.53
CA ASN A 231 -16.65 -19.96 -16.86
C ASN A 231 -16.44 -20.88 -15.63
N GLU A 232 -16.76 -20.40 -14.42
CA GLU A 232 -16.55 -21.14 -13.19
C GLU A 232 -17.74 -22.07 -12.86
N THR A 233 -17.39 -23.30 -12.48
CA THR A 233 -18.34 -24.37 -12.16
C THR A 233 -18.53 -24.55 -10.66
N ASP A 234 -17.52 -24.23 -9.84
CA ASP A 234 -17.62 -24.23 -8.39
C ASP A 234 -18.43 -22.99 -7.94
N PRO A 235 -19.60 -23.17 -7.29
CA PRO A 235 -20.45 -22.05 -6.89
C PRO A 235 -19.80 -21.12 -5.86
N GLU A 236 -18.88 -21.61 -5.01
CA GLU A 236 -18.16 -20.76 -4.04
C GLU A 236 -17.15 -19.87 -4.76
N LEU A 237 -16.42 -20.41 -5.74
CA LEU A 237 -15.46 -19.64 -6.53
C LEU A 237 -16.17 -18.63 -7.44
N ARG A 238 -17.26 -19.04 -8.09
CA ARG A 238 -18.07 -18.15 -8.91
C ARG A 238 -18.58 -16.95 -8.11
N ALA A 239 -19.12 -17.20 -6.90
CA ALA A 239 -19.59 -16.12 -6.03
C ALA A 239 -18.46 -15.16 -5.61
N ASN A 240 -17.23 -15.65 -5.43
CA ASN A 240 -16.08 -14.78 -5.18
C ASN A 240 -15.75 -13.90 -6.41
N TYR A 241 -15.76 -14.46 -7.61
CA TYR A 241 -15.51 -13.69 -8.83
C TYR A 241 -16.61 -12.66 -9.10
N GLU A 242 -17.88 -13.02 -8.89
CA GLU A 242 -19.02 -12.07 -8.97
C GLU A 242 -18.85 -10.93 -7.98
N PHE A 243 -18.47 -11.24 -6.73
CA PHE A 243 -18.18 -10.24 -5.70
C PHE A 243 -17.02 -9.30 -6.10
N VAL A 244 -15.93 -9.86 -6.63
CA VAL A 244 -14.78 -9.07 -7.12
C VAL A 244 -15.22 -8.15 -8.25
N ALA A 245 -15.99 -8.67 -9.22
CA ALA A 245 -16.46 -7.89 -10.36
C ALA A 245 -17.35 -6.71 -9.92
N GLU A 246 -18.32 -6.96 -9.03
CA GLU A 246 -19.21 -5.93 -8.48
C GLU A 246 -18.43 -4.87 -7.69
N THR A 247 -17.65 -5.30 -6.70
CA THR A 247 -16.90 -4.41 -5.80
C THR A 247 -15.86 -3.58 -6.56
N THR A 248 -15.12 -4.20 -7.48
CA THR A 248 -14.07 -3.54 -8.25
C THR A 248 -14.66 -2.53 -9.23
N ARG A 249 -15.79 -2.86 -9.87
CA ARG A 249 -16.45 -1.96 -10.83
C ARG A 249 -17.06 -0.74 -10.13
N ALA A 250 -17.63 -0.91 -8.93
CA ALA A 250 -18.21 0.19 -8.16
C ALA A 250 -17.18 1.31 -7.92
N ILE A 251 -15.96 0.95 -7.49
CA ILE A 251 -14.92 1.92 -7.15
C ILE A 251 -14.27 2.60 -8.36
N VAL A 252 -14.53 2.15 -9.61
CA VAL A 252 -14.03 2.83 -10.82
C VAL A 252 -14.67 4.20 -10.95
N SER A 253 -15.99 4.27 -10.78
CA SER A 253 -16.79 5.45 -11.09
C SER A 253 -17.30 6.18 -9.86
N ASP A 254 -17.37 5.52 -8.71
CA ASP A 254 -17.91 6.08 -7.48
C ASP A 254 -16.88 6.05 -6.33
N PRO A 255 -16.97 6.96 -5.35
CA PRO A 255 -16.28 6.78 -4.08
C PRO A 255 -16.70 5.46 -3.42
N PRO A 256 -15.79 4.75 -2.73
CA PRO A 256 -16.18 3.57 -1.97
C PRO A 256 -17.28 3.92 -0.97
N SER A 257 -18.24 3.02 -0.81
CA SER A 257 -19.46 3.22 -0.04
C SER A 257 -19.77 2.09 0.95
N THR A 258 -19.07 0.96 0.80
CA THR A 258 -19.07 -0.21 1.68
C THR A 258 -17.65 -0.49 2.21
N LEU A 259 -17.53 -1.31 3.25
CA LEU A 259 -16.24 -1.73 3.79
C LEU A 259 -15.43 -2.51 2.75
N ALA A 260 -16.10 -3.37 1.97
CA ALA A 260 -15.47 -4.13 0.89
C ALA A 260 -14.88 -3.21 -0.18
N GLU A 261 -15.66 -2.22 -0.63
CA GLU A 261 -15.20 -1.21 -1.60
C GLU A 261 -14.04 -0.38 -1.03
N ALA A 262 -14.09 0.00 0.25
CA ALA A 262 -13.01 0.77 0.89
C ALA A 262 -11.71 -0.04 0.97
N VAL A 263 -11.77 -1.31 1.38
CA VAL A 263 -10.61 -2.21 1.42
C VAL A 263 -10.06 -2.45 0.01
N GLN A 264 -10.94 -2.68 -0.97
CA GLN A 264 -10.54 -2.88 -2.37
C GLN A 264 -9.91 -1.62 -2.98
N TRP A 265 -10.45 -0.43 -2.66
CA TRP A 265 -9.88 0.84 -3.09
C TRP A 265 -8.49 1.06 -2.51
N ILE A 266 -8.32 0.80 -1.21
CA ILE A 266 -7.02 0.85 -0.54
C ILE A 266 -6.05 -0.12 -1.20
N GLN A 267 -6.46 -1.38 -1.45
CA GLN A 267 -5.60 -2.36 -2.10
C GLN A 267 -5.12 -1.85 -3.46
N PHE A 268 -6.02 -1.38 -4.34
CA PHE A 268 -5.60 -0.85 -5.64
C PHE A 268 -4.69 0.37 -5.50
N PHE A 269 -4.97 1.27 -4.55
CA PHE A 269 -4.09 2.40 -4.27
C PHE A 269 -2.69 1.90 -3.88
N THR A 270 -2.57 0.95 -2.94
CA THR A 270 -1.27 0.39 -2.55
C THR A 270 -0.57 -0.31 -3.72
N THR A 271 -1.29 -1.05 -4.56
CA THR A 271 -0.74 -1.70 -5.77
C THR A 271 -0.14 -0.67 -6.73
N VAL A 272 -0.92 0.36 -7.12
CA VAL A 272 -0.48 1.32 -8.14
C VAL A 272 0.59 2.29 -7.62
N GLU A 273 0.60 2.55 -6.32
CA GLU A 273 1.63 3.31 -5.62
C GLU A 273 2.94 2.51 -5.57
N ARG A 274 2.90 1.24 -5.15
CA ARG A 274 4.06 0.34 -5.11
C ARG A 274 4.68 0.04 -6.47
N ILE A 275 3.88 0.03 -7.54
CA ILE A 275 4.39 -0.05 -8.93
C ILE A 275 5.35 1.11 -9.24
N ASN A 276 5.18 2.27 -8.63
CA ASN A 276 5.98 3.49 -8.87
C ASN A 276 7.11 3.68 -7.85
N GLY A 277 7.46 2.66 -7.08
CA GLY A 277 8.51 2.71 -6.07
C GLY A 277 7.96 2.46 -4.66
N HIS A 278 8.74 2.78 -3.63
CA HIS A 278 8.40 2.37 -2.27
C HIS A 278 7.66 3.45 -1.48
N GLY A 279 6.33 3.39 -1.43
CA GLY A 279 5.57 3.86 -0.27
C GLY A 279 5.09 2.66 0.51
N ASN A 280 5.12 2.79 1.82
CA ASN A 280 4.67 1.71 2.70
C ASN A 280 3.98 2.23 3.96
N GLY A 281 4.02 3.55 4.23
CA GLY A 281 3.18 4.20 5.23
C GLY A 281 1.77 4.43 4.71
N TYR A 282 0.75 3.99 5.45
CA TYR A 282 -0.64 4.16 5.01
C TYR A 282 -1.61 4.62 6.11
N GLY A 283 -1.05 5.16 7.20
CA GLY A 283 -1.84 5.88 8.20
C GLY A 283 -2.64 4.99 9.16
N ARG A 284 -3.70 5.56 9.73
CA ARG A 284 -4.54 4.93 10.77
C ARG A 284 -5.69 4.12 10.14
N LEU A 285 -5.41 2.87 9.75
CA LEU A 285 -6.34 2.03 8.99
C LEU A 285 -7.67 1.80 9.71
N ASP A 286 -7.63 1.66 11.04
CA ASP A 286 -8.85 1.52 11.85
C ASP A 286 -9.77 2.74 11.72
N GLN A 287 -9.22 3.95 11.81
CA GLN A 287 -9.98 5.19 11.66
C GLN A 287 -10.47 5.39 10.22
N LEU A 288 -9.67 5.00 9.22
CA LEU A 288 -10.05 5.07 7.80
C LEU A 288 -11.22 4.13 7.47
N LEU A 289 -11.23 2.91 8.02
CA LEU A 289 -12.24 1.90 7.72
C LEU A 289 -13.46 1.94 8.64
N TYR A 290 -13.35 2.48 9.85
CA TYR A 290 -14.44 2.45 10.84
C TYR A 290 -15.77 3.05 10.35
N PRO A 291 -15.82 4.18 9.61
CA PRO A 291 -17.07 4.70 9.09
C PRO A 291 -17.80 3.72 8.16
N PHE A 292 -17.06 3.00 7.31
CA PHE A 292 -17.60 2.01 6.38
C PHE A 292 -18.10 0.77 7.12
N TYR A 293 -17.27 0.23 8.03
CA TYR A 293 -17.64 -0.92 8.86
C TYR A 293 -18.89 -0.64 9.69
N LYS A 294 -18.94 0.52 10.36
CA LYS A 294 -20.08 0.90 11.20
C LYS A 294 -21.37 0.94 10.39
N LYS A 295 -21.35 1.61 9.23
CA LYS A 295 -22.51 1.70 8.34
C LYS A 295 -22.97 0.31 7.88
N ASP A 296 -22.07 -0.50 7.33
CA ASP A 296 -22.44 -1.82 6.79
C ASP A 296 -22.90 -2.78 7.88
N SER A 297 -22.31 -2.70 9.08
CA SER A 297 -22.73 -3.50 10.23
C SER A 297 -24.11 -3.08 10.74
N GLU A 298 -24.43 -1.78 10.78
CA GLU A 298 -25.77 -1.27 11.16
C GLU A 298 -26.84 -1.63 10.12
N GLU A 299 -26.45 -1.73 8.84
CA GLU A 299 -27.31 -2.16 7.73
C GLU A 299 -27.35 -3.70 7.57
N GLU A 300 -26.72 -4.46 8.47
CA GLU A 300 -26.62 -5.94 8.44
C GLU A 300 -26.07 -6.50 7.11
N LYS A 301 -25.27 -5.70 6.39
CA LYS A 301 -24.62 -6.08 5.12
C LYS A 301 -23.34 -6.87 5.34
N ILE A 302 -22.71 -6.69 6.49
CA ILE A 302 -21.48 -7.38 6.85
C ILE A 302 -21.47 -7.76 8.32
N ASN A 303 -20.98 -8.95 8.62
CA ASN A 303 -20.70 -9.36 9.99
C ASN A 303 -19.20 -9.17 10.35
N ARG A 304 -18.88 -9.30 11.63
CA ARG A 304 -17.50 -9.11 12.15
C ARG A 304 -16.50 -10.08 11.53
N GLU A 305 -16.88 -11.33 11.27
CA GLU A 305 -16.01 -12.32 10.64
C GLU A 305 -15.71 -11.97 9.18
N GLU A 306 -16.70 -11.54 8.42
CA GLU A 306 -16.52 -11.09 7.04
C GLU A 306 -15.61 -9.86 6.98
N ALA A 307 -15.81 -8.88 7.87
CA ALA A 307 -14.94 -7.71 7.99
C ALA A 307 -13.48 -8.11 8.30
N ARG A 308 -13.28 -9.01 9.26
CA ARG A 308 -11.95 -9.56 9.58
C ARG A 308 -11.33 -10.26 8.38
N ASN A 309 -12.11 -11.04 7.63
CA ASN A 309 -11.60 -11.78 6.48
C ASN A 309 -11.22 -10.86 5.31
N LEU A 310 -11.88 -9.71 5.13
CA LEU A 310 -11.46 -8.69 4.15
C LEU A 310 -10.11 -8.06 4.54
N VAL A 311 -9.93 -7.71 5.82
CA VAL A 311 -8.67 -7.14 6.31
C VAL A 311 -7.54 -8.17 6.31
N ALA A 312 -7.84 -9.42 6.67
CA ALA A 312 -6.88 -10.52 6.62
C ALA A 312 -6.38 -10.74 5.18
N GLU A 313 -7.27 -10.68 4.20
CA GLU A 313 -6.88 -10.78 2.81
C GLU A 313 -6.02 -9.60 2.35
N LEU A 314 -6.32 -8.37 2.76
CA LEU A 314 -5.46 -7.20 2.52
C LEU A 314 -4.02 -7.45 3.03
N TYR A 315 -3.85 -8.02 4.23
CA TYR A 315 -2.54 -8.33 4.81
C TYR A 315 -1.80 -9.47 4.12
N LEU A 316 -2.52 -10.34 3.41
CA LEU A 316 -1.94 -11.45 2.64
C LEU A 316 -1.50 -11.02 1.23
N LYS A 317 -1.99 -9.89 0.72
CA LYS A 317 -1.61 -9.37 -0.60
C LYS A 317 -0.16 -8.98 -0.65
N TYR A 318 0.22 -8.04 0.20
CA TYR A 318 1.58 -7.54 0.29
C TYR A 318 1.98 -7.39 1.74
N GLY A 319 3.22 -7.77 2.00
CA GLY A 319 3.84 -7.49 3.28
C GLY A 319 4.49 -6.12 3.31
N GLY A 320 5.07 -5.80 4.45
CA GLY A 320 5.80 -4.55 4.59
C GLY A 320 4.91 -3.30 4.61
N ASN A 321 3.58 -3.43 4.60
CA ASN A 321 2.66 -2.31 4.77
C ASN A 321 2.65 -1.84 6.23
N TYR A 322 2.78 -0.52 6.43
CA TYR A 322 2.75 0.16 7.72
C TYR A 322 1.36 0.74 7.97
N TRP A 323 0.59 -0.01 8.74
CA TRP A 323 -0.73 0.41 9.22
C TRP A 323 -0.66 0.74 10.70
N SER A 324 -1.39 1.76 11.14
CA SER A 324 -1.50 2.14 12.54
C SER A 324 -2.93 1.95 13.05
N PHE A 325 -3.06 1.67 14.35
CA PHE A 325 -4.35 1.58 15.05
C PHE A 325 -4.25 2.14 16.47
N GLY A 326 -5.40 2.42 17.08
CA GLY A 326 -5.47 3.00 18.43
C GLY A 326 -5.00 4.46 18.42
N GLY A 327 -4.40 4.93 19.51
CA GLY A 327 -4.03 6.33 19.71
C GLY A 327 -5.17 7.15 20.30
N LYS A 328 -5.07 8.49 20.27
CA LYS A 328 -6.14 9.37 20.76
C LYS A 328 -6.94 10.03 19.64
N ASP A 329 -8.16 10.43 19.98
CA ASP A 329 -9.02 11.29 19.16
C ASP A 329 -8.73 12.78 19.44
N ARG A 330 -9.42 13.66 18.71
CA ARG A 330 -9.31 15.13 18.86
C ARG A 330 -9.78 15.64 20.23
N ASN A 331 -10.50 14.82 20.99
CA ASN A 331 -10.95 15.12 22.35
C ASN A 331 -10.01 14.53 23.42
N GLN A 332 -8.82 14.03 23.03
CA GLN A 332 -7.85 13.37 23.90
C GLN A 332 -8.35 12.07 24.56
N LYS A 333 -9.39 11.46 24.00
CA LYS A 333 -9.90 10.15 24.45
C LYS A 333 -9.25 9.05 23.63
N ASP A 334 -9.30 7.82 24.16
CA ASP A 334 -8.92 6.64 23.40
C ASP A 334 -9.71 6.56 22.08
N ALA A 335 -9.00 6.37 20.98
CA ALA A 335 -9.56 6.23 19.64
C ALA A 335 -9.67 4.76 19.19
N SER A 336 -9.30 3.81 20.05
CA SER A 336 -9.56 2.39 19.82
C SER A 336 -11.05 2.16 19.55
N ASN A 337 -11.35 1.45 18.47
CA ASN A 337 -12.71 1.15 18.02
C ASN A 337 -12.81 -0.29 17.53
N GLU A 338 -13.98 -0.69 17.06
CA GLU A 338 -14.23 -2.07 16.62
C GLU A 338 -13.30 -2.50 15.47
N MET A 339 -12.94 -1.57 14.57
CA MET A 339 -11.96 -1.83 13.52
C MET A 339 -10.53 -1.97 14.04
N SER A 340 -10.17 -1.32 15.14
CA SER A 340 -8.86 -1.55 15.80
C SER A 340 -8.72 -3.01 16.22
N TRP A 341 -9.79 -3.57 16.80
CA TRP A 341 -9.84 -5.00 17.14
C TRP A 341 -9.84 -5.89 15.90
N ILE A 342 -10.71 -5.63 14.92
CA ILE A 342 -10.81 -6.43 13.68
C ILE A 342 -9.46 -6.49 12.95
N CYS A 343 -8.73 -5.37 12.86
CA CYS A 343 -7.42 -5.33 12.23
C CYS A 343 -6.40 -6.19 12.98
N LEU A 344 -6.39 -6.14 14.31
CA LEU A 344 -5.47 -6.96 15.10
C LEU A 344 -5.84 -8.44 15.06
N GLU A 345 -7.13 -8.79 15.09
CA GLU A 345 -7.61 -10.16 14.91
C GLU A 345 -7.30 -10.71 13.52
N ALA A 346 -7.42 -9.88 12.47
CA ALA A 346 -7.08 -10.25 11.11
C ALA A 346 -5.60 -10.65 11.02
N TYR A 347 -4.70 -9.89 11.66
CA TYR A 347 -3.30 -10.28 11.76
C TYR A 347 -3.11 -11.55 12.59
N ASP A 348 -3.82 -11.70 13.71
CA ASP A 348 -3.67 -12.85 14.59
C ASP A 348 -3.98 -14.18 13.88
N ILE A 349 -4.89 -14.17 12.90
CA ILE A 349 -5.21 -15.36 12.09
C ILE A 349 -4.29 -15.56 10.88
N THR A 350 -3.66 -14.51 10.34
CA THR A 350 -2.79 -14.62 9.14
C THR A 350 -1.32 -14.77 9.49
N GLY A 351 -0.85 -14.10 10.53
CA GLY A 351 0.57 -13.91 10.83
C GLY A 351 1.33 -13.28 9.66
N GLY A 352 2.62 -13.62 9.55
CA GLY A 352 3.47 -13.22 8.43
C GLY A 352 4.07 -11.82 8.54
N TYR A 353 4.72 -11.40 7.45
CA TYR A 353 5.47 -10.14 7.37
C TYR A 353 4.53 -8.94 7.16
N ASN A 354 4.10 -8.30 8.25
CA ASN A 354 3.31 -7.06 8.26
C ASN A 354 3.86 -6.11 9.35
N HIS A 355 3.79 -4.79 9.11
CA HIS A 355 4.21 -3.77 10.08
C HIS A 355 2.99 -3.05 10.64
N LEU A 356 2.52 -3.50 11.80
CA LEU A 356 1.29 -3.00 12.40
C LEU A 356 1.62 -2.21 13.66
N GLY A 357 1.40 -0.90 13.65
CA GLY A 357 1.63 -0.02 14.80
C GLY A 357 0.41 0.06 15.71
N LEU A 358 0.45 -0.59 16.87
CA LEU A 358 -0.51 -0.36 17.95
C LEU A 358 -0.06 0.88 18.74
N MET A 359 -0.72 2.01 18.50
CA MET A 359 -0.37 3.28 19.11
C MET A 359 -0.98 3.39 20.52
N TRP A 360 -0.22 3.01 21.54
CA TRP A 360 -0.69 2.97 22.92
C TRP A 360 -0.55 4.33 23.63
N HIS A 361 -1.41 4.54 24.63
CA HIS A 361 -1.34 5.62 25.61
C HIS A 361 -1.88 5.12 26.97
N PRO A 362 -1.67 5.83 28.10
CA PRO A 362 -2.05 5.32 29.43
C PRO A 362 -3.54 5.01 29.63
N ASP A 363 -4.40 5.72 28.89
CA ASP A 363 -5.87 5.61 28.97
C ASP A 363 -6.48 4.68 27.91
N ILE A 364 -5.68 3.94 27.15
CA ILE A 364 -6.17 3.01 26.12
C ILE A 364 -7.00 1.89 26.75
N ASP A 365 -7.95 1.34 26.00
CA ASP A 365 -8.63 0.09 26.36
C ASP A 365 -7.58 -0.98 26.71
N LYS A 366 -7.59 -1.37 27.99
CA LYS A 366 -6.61 -2.31 28.54
C LYS A 366 -6.78 -3.71 27.96
N ASP A 367 -8.00 -4.10 27.62
CA ASP A 367 -8.24 -5.41 27.03
C ASP A 367 -7.69 -5.44 25.59
N PHE A 368 -7.83 -4.34 24.84
CA PHE A 368 -7.23 -4.21 23.51
C PHE A 368 -5.70 -4.24 23.56
N PHE A 369 -5.10 -3.46 24.47
CA PHE A 369 -3.65 -3.43 24.63
C PHE A 369 -3.09 -4.79 25.07
N ASN A 370 -3.74 -5.46 26.03
CA ASN A 370 -3.34 -6.79 26.47
C ASN A 370 -3.46 -7.82 25.33
N TYR A 371 -4.53 -7.75 24.53
CA TYR A 371 -4.68 -8.60 23.35
C TYR A 371 -3.55 -8.34 22.34
N GLY A 372 -3.14 -7.08 22.12
CA GLY A 372 -1.97 -6.74 21.32
C GLY A 372 -0.68 -7.40 21.82
N CYS A 373 -0.42 -7.36 23.13
CA CYS A 373 0.70 -8.05 23.74
C CYS A 373 0.64 -9.58 23.55
N ASP A 374 -0.56 -10.17 23.68
CA ASP A 374 -0.76 -11.60 23.46
C ASP A 374 -0.48 -11.99 22.00
N VAL A 375 -0.91 -11.17 21.04
CA VAL A 375 -0.60 -11.37 19.60
C VAL A 375 0.91 -11.33 19.36
N VAL A 376 1.62 -10.33 19.91
CA VAL A 376 3.10 -10.27 19.82
C VAL A 376 3.73 -11.55 20.36
N ALA A 377 3.27 -12.02 21.52
CA ALA A 377 3.79 -13.23 22.15
C ALA A 377 3.47 -14.50 21.35
N ARG A 378 2.26 -14.59 20.74
CA ARG A 378 1.83 -15.74 19.93
C ARG A 378 2.63 -15.88 18.64
N HIS A 379 2.84 -14.77 17.91
CA HIS A 379 3.49 -14.79 16.60
C HIS A 379 5.02 -14.66 16.68
N ASN A 380 5.56 -14.15 17.80
CA ASN A 380 7.00 -14.04 18.07
C ASN A 380 7.79 -13.33 16.95
N CYS A 381 7.15 -12.33 16.32
CA CYS A 381 7.66 -11.63 15.13
C CYS A 381 7.76 -10.11 15.29
N GLY A 382 7.45 -9.57 16.48
CA GLY A 382 7.47 -8.12 16.74
C GLY A 382 6.26 -7.34 16.21
N THR A 383 5.21 -8.03 15.76
CA THR A 383 3.96 -7.45 15.26
C THR A 383 2.77 -7.81 16.18
N PRO A 384 1.91 -6.84 16.56
CA PRO A 384 2.05 -5.41 16.30
C PRO A 384 3.23 -4.79 17.05
N THR A 385 3.85 -3.78 16.44
CA THR A 385 4.79 -2.89 17.12
C THR A 385 4.02 -2.00 18.09
N LEU A 386 4.41 -2.00 19.37
CA LEU A 386 3.80 -1.16 20.40
C LEU A 386 4.45 0.23 20.39
N VAL A 387 3.70 1.23 19.95
CA VAL A 387 4.21 2.59 19.70
C VAL A 387 3.58 3.59 20.68
N ASN A 388 4.38 4.42 21.36
CA ASN A 388 3.82 5.40 22.30
C ASN A 388 3.23 6.61 21.54
N TYR A 389 1.90 6.72 21.52
CA TYR A 389 1.17 7.77 20.80
C TYR A 389 1.51 9.18 21.31
N ASP A 390 1.56 9.37 22.63
CA ASP A 390 1.79 10.68 23.23
C ASP A 390 3.18 11.22 22.85
N ILE A 391 4.20 10.36 22.79
CA ILE A 391 5.54 10.75 22.33
C ILE A 391 5.55 11.14 20.86
N LEU A 392 4.92 10.33 19.99
CA LEU A 392 4.85 10.63 18.55
C LEU A 392 4.19 11.99 18.30
N ARG A 393 3.00 12.21 18.87
CA ARG A 393 2.26 13.46 18.70
C ARG A 393 3.02 14.66 19.26
N ASN A 394 3.58 14.55 20.46
CA ASN A 394 4.32 15.64 21.08
C ASN A 394 5.58 16.02 20.27
N SER A 395 6.21 15.04 19.62
CA SER A 395 7.33 15.29 18.72
C SER A 395 6.92 16.09 17.48
N GLN A 396 5.76 15.80 16.90
CA GLN A 396 5.22 16.57 15.75
C GLN A 396 4.93 18.03 16.14
N LEU A 397 4.26 18.25 17.26
CA LEU A 397 4.01 19.59 17.79
C LEU A 397 5.32 20.35 18.05
N LYS A 398 6.32 19.68 18.65
CA LYS A 398 7.64 20.28 18.89
C LYS A 398 8.37 20.64 17.58
N SER A 399 8.10 19.90 16.50
CA SER A 399 8.64 20.15 15.17
C SER A 399 7.90 21.26 14.41
N GLY A 400 6.84 21.83 14.99
CA GLY A 400 6.06 22.93 14.42
C GLY A 400 4.90 22.49 13.54
N VAL A 401 4.48 21.22 13.60
CA VAL A 401 3.24 20.77 12.95
C VAL A 401 2.04 21.34 13.69
N ASP A 402 1.04 21.80 12.94
CA ASP A 402 -0.19 22.35 13.49
C ASP A 402 -0.95 21.32 14.33
N GLU A 403 -1.61 21.78 15.38
CA GLU A 403 -2.32 20.90 16.32
C GLU A 403 -3.40 20.04 15.65
N GLU A 404 -4.08 20.61 14.66
CA GLU A 404 -5.13 19.94 13.89
C GLU A 404 -4.60 18.73 13.11
N ASP A 405 -3.41 18.85 12.54
CA ASP A 405 -2.79 17.80 11.73
C ASP A 405 -2.11 16.77 12.64
N ALA A 406 -1.52 17.19 13.76
CA ALA A 406 -0.81 16.29 14.69
C ALA A 406 -1.69 15.15 15.25
N TRP A 407 -3.02 15.27 15.22
CA TRP A 407 -3.96 14.19 15.57
C TRP A 407 -3.89 12.98 14.62
N ASN A 408 -3.51 13.21 13.37
CA ASN A 408 -3.37 12.20 12.34
C ASN A 408 -1.99 11.55 12.31
N VAL A 409 -1.15 11.77 13.35
CA VAL A 409 0.15 11.11 13.43
C VAL A 409 0.00 9.59 13.34
N SER A 410 0.87 8.96 12.55
CA SER A 410 0.87 7.52 12.32
C SER A 410 2.29 6.94 12.24
N TYR A 411 2.43 5.71 12.72
CA TYR A 411 3.60 4.88 12.43
C TYR A 411 3.64 4.56 10.94
N SER A 412 4.80 4.80 10.30
CA SER A 412 4.90 4.88 8.82
C SER A 412 6.17 4.25 8.24
N GLY A 413 7.00 3.62 9.07
CA GLY A 413 8.26 3.01 8.66
C GLY A 413 8.98 2.43 9.88
N CYS A 414 10.02 1.61 9.72
CA CYS A 414 10.68 0.89 10.84
C CYS A 414 10.95 1.74 12.09
N GLN A 415 11.41 2.98 11.89
CA GLN A 415 11.59 3.99 12.95
C GLN A 415 10.94 5.34 12.61
N TRP A 416 10.13 5.38 11.55
CA TRP A 416 9.60 6.61 10.97
C TRP A 416 8.12 6.76 11.31
N TYR A 417 7.71 8.00 11.50
CA TYR A 417 6.32 8.37 11.72
C TYR A 417 6.08 9.71 11.04
N CYS A 418 4.85 9.91 10.60
CA CYS A 418 4.44 11.05 9.81
C CYS A 418 3.10 11.56 10.32
N VAL A 419 2.71 12.71 9.81
CA VAL A 419 1.34 13.21 9.90
C VAL A 419 0.74 13.11 8.50
N VAL A 420 -0.47 12.57 8.41
CA VAL A 420 -1.22 12.42 7.16
C VAL A 420 -2.38 13.39 7.07
#